data_AF-A0A0C3PDC1-F1
#
_entry.id   AF-A0A0C3PDC1-F1
#
_cell.length_a   1.000
_cell.length_b   1.000
_cell.length_c   1.000
_cell.angle_alpha   90.00
_cell.angle_beta   90.00
_cell.angle_gamma   90.00
#
_symmetry.space_group_name_H-M   'P 1'
#
loop_
_entity.id
_entity.type
_entity.pdbx_description
1 polymer ?
#
loop_
_entity_poly.entity_id
_entity_poly.type
_entity_poly.pdbx_seq_one_letter_code
_entity_poly.pdbx_strand_id
1 'polypeptide(L)'
;MAMLIRSLSEALQTFGTLSASYSTSDAALWSGIMLTLRKSFENDDGVFWREDKVAVILPHLLSQLPISVSLSSAHASAFAGANPKHLLIACLVSLVSLLPASAADLLKRLNLSLLMHTRSEDARQRMLALECASEIWKAEGGKLIGFLAETATFINECAEDENDSVVQEAHKLKNAVESVAGSINDL
;
A
#
# COMPACT_ATOMS: atom_id res chain seq x y z
N MET A 1 -11.55 10.58 20.75
CA MET A 1 -10.55 9.95 19.86
C MET A 1 -11.13 9.27 18.62
N ALA A 2 -12.38 8.79 18.63
CA ALA A 2 -13.07 8.28 17.43
C ALA A 2 -13.21 9.33 16.29
N MET A 3 -13.23 10.62 16.63
CA MET A 3 -13.30 11.70 15.63
C MET A 3 -12.08 11.74 14.70
N LEU A 4 -10.87 11.41 15.18
CA LEU A 4 -9.65 11.53 14.36
C LEU A 4 -9.65 10.53 13.20
N ILE A 5 -9.97 9.26 13.48
CA ILE A 5 -10.05 8.23 12.43
C ILE A 5 -11.13 8.57 11.43
N ARG A 6 -12.30 9.01 11.91
CA ARG A 6 -13.41 9.43 11.04
C ARG A 6 -12.97 10.56 10.10
N SER A 7 -12.38 11.62 10.62
CA SER A 7 -11.93 12.76 9.80
C SER A 7 -10.83 12.36 8.81
N LEU A 8 -9.88 11.50 9.21
CA LEU A 8 -8.86 11.00 8.29
C LEU A 8 -9.47 10.10 7.20
N SER A 9 -10.38 9.20 7.55
CA SER A 9 -11.11 8.36 6.60
C SER A 9 -11.92 9.19 5.59
N GLU A 10 -12.67 10.19 6.06
CA GLU A 10 -13.46 11.09 5.21
C GLU A 10 -12.55 11.90 4.27
N ALA A 11 -11.41 12.39 4.77
CA ALA A 11 -10.43 13.09 3.93
C ALA A 11 -9.86 12.17 2.84
N LEU A 12 -9.48 10.94 3.17
CA LEU A 12 -8.98 9.96 2.20
C LEU A 12 -10.04 9.59 1.14
N GLN A 13 -11.31 9.46 1.54
CA GLN A 13 -12.39 9.23 0.58
C GLN A 13 -12.57 10.39 -0.38
N THR A 14 -12.43 11.62 0.11
CA THR A 14 -12.63 12.83 -0.69
C THR A 14 -11.70 12.82 -1.91
N PHE A 15 -10.43 12.42 -1.74
CA PHE A 15 -9.49 12.32 -2.87
C PHE A 15 -9.96 11.37 -3.98
N GLY A 16 -10.66 10.29 -3.65
CA GLY A 16 -11.23 9.34 -4.62
C GLY A 16 -12.47 9.85 -5.36
N THR A 17 -13.08 10.95 -4.91
CA THR A 17 -14.27 11.54 -5.54
C THR A 17 -13.98 12.77 -6.40
N LEU A 18 -12.77 13.31 -6.29
CA LEU A 18 -12.36 14.48 -7.07
C LEU A 18 -12.16 14.08 -8.54
N SER A 19 -13.01 14.62 -9.42
CA SER A 19 -12.95 14.40 -10.87
C SER A 19 -12.02 15.38 -11.61
N ALA A 20 -11.44 16.35 -10.90
CA ALA A 20 -10.53 17.35 -11.42
C ALA A 20 -9.06 16.98 -11.16
N SER A 21 -8.14 17.57 -11.92
CA SER A 21 -6.70 17.47 -11.64
C SER A 21 -6.39 17.97 -10.22
N TYR A 22 -5.69 17.18 -9.42
CA TYR A 22 -5.27 17.56 -8.08
C TYR A 22 -4.43 18.83 -8.11
N SER A 23 -4.75 19.80 -7.26
CA SER A 23 -3.96 21.01 -7.08
C SER A 23 -2.73 20.76 -6.20
N THR A 24 -1.82 21.73 -6.18
CA THR A 24 -0.73 21.80 -5.19
C THR A 24 -1.24 21.68 -3.74
N SER A 25 -2.38 22.30 -3.42
CA SER A 25 -2.96 22.25 -2.07
C SER A 25 -3.44 20.84 -1.73
N ASP A 26 -4.03 20.15 -2.71
CA ASP A 26 -4.48 18.76 -2.56
C ASP A 26 -3.30 17.82 -2.31
N ALA A 27 -2.21 17.99 -3.06
CA ALA A 27 -0.97 17.24 -2.87
C ALA A 27 -0.35 17.47 -1.47
N ALA A 28 -0.36 18.71 -0.99
CA ALA A 28 0.15 19.06 0.34
C ALA A 28 -0.71 18.44 1.45
N LEU A 29 -2.03 18.54 1.34
CA LEU A 29 -2.97 17.94 2.29
C LEU A 29 -2.83 16.41 2.33
N TRP A 30 -2.81 15.78 1.16
CA TRP A 30 -2.64 14.33 1.04
C TRP A 30 -1.34 13.86 1.69
N SER A 31 -0.24 14.57 1.41
CA SER A 31 1.08 14.26 1.99
C SER A 31 1.07 14.41 3.52
N GLY A 32 0.45 15.47 4.04
CA GLY A 32 0.29 15.69 5.48
C GLY A 32 -0.52 14.58 6.15
N ILE A 33 -1.59 14.10 5.51
CA ILE A 33 -2.39 12.97 6.00
C ILE A 33 -1.56 11.68 6.02
N MET A 34 -0.84 11.36 4.93
CA MET A 34 0.03 10.17 4.88
C MET A 34 1.11 10.21 5.95
N LEU A 35 1.78 11.35 6.12
CA LEU A 35 2.81 11.53 7.14
C LEU A 35 2.24 11.37 8.55
N THR A 36 1.06 11.94 8.80
CA THR A 36 0.38 11.84 10.11
C THR A 36 0.01 10.39 10.42
N LEU A 37 -0.61 9.69 9.48
CA LEU A 37 -0.97 8.27 9.63
C LEU A 37 0.27 7.42 9.88
N ARG A 38 1.29 7.53 9.01
CA ARG A 38 2.55 6.81 9.16
C ARG A 38 3.16 7.04 10.54
N LYS A 39 3.35 8.30 10.94
CA LYS A 39 3.92 8.64 12.25
C LYS A 39 3.07 8.10 13.39
N SER A 40 1.75 8.12 13.26
CA SER A 40 0.88 7.54 14.29
C SER A 40 0.98 6.02 14.39
N PHE A 41 1.22 5.30 13.28
CA PHE A 41 1.47 3.86 13.32
C PHE A 41 2.83 3.54 13.94
N GLU A 42 3.88 4.30 13.57
CA GLU A 42 5.25 4.10 14.06
C GLU A 42 5.42 4.34 15.57
N ASN A 43 4.57 5.19 16.17
CA ASN A 43 4.73 5.66 17.55
C ASN A 43 3.59 5.20 18.47
N ASP A 44 2.67 4.36 17.99
CA ASP A 44 1.63 3.78 18.84
C ASP A 44 2.08 2.40 19.35
N ASP A 45 2.05 2.22 20.66
CA ASP A 45 2.38 0.95 21.32
C ASP A 45 1.21 -0.07 21.26
N GLY A 46 0.39 0.00 20.20
CA GLY A 46 -0.78 -0.86 20.00
C GLY A 46 -2.01 -0.49 20.86
N VAL A 47 -2.00 0.67 21.53
CA VAL A 47 -3.11 1.13 22.38
C VAL A 47 -4.18 1.81 21.54
N PHE A 48 -3.76 2.69 20.62
CA PHE A 48 -4.70 3.40 19.77
C PHE A 48 -5.07 2.57 18.55
N TRP A 49 -4.11 2.11 17.76
CA TRP A 49 -4.32 1.43 16.49
C TRP A 49 -4.50 -0.08 16.65
N ARG A 50 -5.60 -0.44 17.32
CA ARG A 50 -6.06 -1.82 17.41
C ARG A 50 -6.71 -2.28 16.11
N GLU A 51 -6.85 -3.59 15.98
CA GLU A 51 -7.40 -4.27 14.80
C GLU A 51 -8.73 -3.67 14.31
N ASP A 52 -9.65 -3.32 15.22
CA ASP A 52 -10.95 -2.72 14.88
C ASP A 52 -10.82 -1.38 14.14
N LYS A 53 -9.82 -0.57 14.51
CA LYS A 53 -9.56 0.74 13.88
C LYS A 53 -8.74 0.61 12.61
N VAL A 54 -7.79 -0.32 12.58
CA VAL A 54 -7.05 -0.66 11.36
C VAL A 54 -8.02 -1.15 10.29
N ALA A 55 -8.99 -2.01 10.66
CA ALA A 55 -10.03 -2.49 9.76
C ALA A 55 -10.84 -1.36 9.11
N VAL A 56 -11.08 -0.26 9.85
CA VAL A 56 -11.79 0.91 9.34
C VAL A 56 -10.93 1.70 8.35
N ILE A 57 -9.69 2.03 8.70
CA ILE A 57 -8.86 2.90 7.85
C ILE A 57 -8.27 2.17 6.63
N LEU A 58 -7.98 0.87 6.73
CA LEU A 58 -7.29 0.10 5.70
C LEU A 58 -7.87 0.24 4.28
N PRO A 59 -9.18 0.04 4.03
CA PRO A 59 -9.72 0.18 2.67
C PRO A 59 -9.56 1.60 2.09
N HIS A 60 -9.55 2.61 2.96
CA HIS A 60 -9.38 4.02 2.59
C HIS A 60 -7.93 4.35 2.26
N LEU A 61 -6.99 3.67 2.93
CA LEU A 61 -5.58 3.82 2.65
C LEU A 61 -5.19 3.10 1.35
N LEU A 62 -5.72 1.90 1.11
CA LEU A 62 -5.52 1.17 -0.14
C LEU A 62 -6.15 1.89 -1.34
N SER A 63 -7.29 2.56 -1.17
CA SER A 63 -7.86 3.38 -2.25
C SER A 63 -6.98 4.56 -2.68
N GLN A 64 -5.90 4.87 -1.95
CA GLN A 64 -4.95 5.92 -2.31
C GLN A 64 -3.88 5.51 -3.33
N LEU A 65 -3.76 4.23 -3.68
CA LEU A 65 -2.84 3.78 -4.73
C LEU A 65 -3.02 4.58 -6.04
N PRO A 66 -4.20 4.60 -6.68
CA PRO A 66 -4.41 5.38 -7.91
C PRO A 66 -4.22 6.90 -7.73
N ILE A 67 -4.50 7.41 -6.53
CA ILE A 67 -4.34 8.82 -6.17
C ILE A 67 -2.88 9.21 -6.13
N SER A 68 -2.03 8.40 -5.50
CA SER A 68 -0.59 8.65 -5.43
C SER A 68 0.08 8.64 -6.81
N VAL A 69 -0.39 7.78 -7.73
CA VAL A 69 0.06 7.78 -9.13
C VAL A 69 -0.31 9.10 -9.81
N SER A 70 -1.57 9.52 -9.67
CA SER A 70 -2.09 10.76 -10.27
C SER A 70 -1.36 12.00 -9.74
N LEU A 71 -1.14 12.07 -8.42
CA LEU A 71 -0.39 13.15 -7.77
C LEU A 71 1.06 13.21 -8.24
N SER A 72 1.71 12.06 -8.41
CA SER A 72 3.10 11.98 -8.90
C SER A 72 3.25 12.49 -10.33
N SER A 73 2.20 12.33 -11.17
CA SER A 73 2.17 12.89 -12.52
C SER A 73 1.78 14.37 -12.59
N ALA A 74 1.03 14.88 -11.61
CA ALA A 74 0.49 16.24 -11.65
C ALA A 74 1.49 17.29 -11.13
N HIS A 75 2.25 17.01 -10.07
CA HIS A 75 3.06 18.04 -9.39
C HIS A 75 4.32 17.49 -8.72
N ALA A 76 5.49 17.76 -9.33
CA ALA A 76 6.78 17.27 -8.85
C ALA A 76 7.34 17.96 -7.58
N SER A 77 6.78 19.08 -7.08
CA SER A 77 7.44 19.79 -5.98
C SER A 77 6.61 20.88 -5.30
N ALA A 78 5.69 20.53 -4.39
CA ALA A 78 5.03 21.58 -3.62
C ALA A 78 4.99 21.40 -2.09
N PHE A 79 5.33 20.22 -1.56
CA PHE A 79 5.52 20.08 -0.11
C PHE A 79 6.58 19.03 0.22
N ALA A 80 7.60 19.43 0.99
CA ALA A 80 8.66 18.60 1.58
C ALA A 80 9.51 17.69 0.65
N GLY A 81 9.44 17.83 -0.69
CA GLY A 81 10.26 17.04 -1.62
C GLY A 81 10.00 15.52 -1.57
N ALA A 82 8.95 15.08 -0.90
CA ALA A 82 8.63 13.67 -0.71
C ALA A 82 7.76 13.16 -1.86
N ASN A 83 8.21 12.10 -2.52
CA ASN A 83 7.47 11.43 -3.59
C ASN A 83 6.17 10.80 -3.03
N PRO A 84 4.98 11.09 -3.57
CA PRO A 84 3.72 10.52 -3.10
C PRO A 84 3.71 8.99 -3.02
N LYS A 85 4.34 8.30 -3.98
CA LYS A 85 4.46 6.84 -3.95
C LYS A 85 5.21 6.38 -2.71
N HIS A 86 6.37 6.98 -2.43
CA HIS A 86 7.19 6.63 -1.26
C HIS A 86 6.45 6.89 0.06
N LEU A 87 5.65 7.96 0.13
CA LEU A 87 4.84 8.26 1.31
C LEU A 87 3.78 7.18 1.56
N LEU A 88 3.09 6.74 0.50
CA LEU A 88 2.08 5.68 0.60
C LEU A 88 2.72 4.34 1.00
N ILE A 89 3.81 3.95 0.32
CA ILE A 89 4.54 2.71 0.62
C ILE A 89 4.97 2.69 2.09
N ALA A 90 5.63 3.75 2.56
CA ALA A 90 6.11 3.80 3.94
C ALA A 90 4.95 3.79 4.96
N CYS A 91 3.81 4.40 4.62
CA CYS A 91 2.60 4.36 5.45
C CYS A 91 2.02 2.94 5.55
N LEU A 92 1.90 2.22 4.43
CA LEU A 92 1.42 0.84 4.40
C LEU A 92 2.36 -0.11 5.13
N VAL A 93 3.68 0.00 4.93
CA VAL A 93 4.68 -0.78 5.68
C VAL A 93 4.52 -0.54 7.19
N SER A 94 4.42 0.72 7.62
CA SER A 94 4.24 1.04 9.05
C SER A 94 2.94 0.46 9.64
N LEU A 95 1.86 0.43 8.85
CA LEU A 95 0.60 -0.21 9.26
C LEU A 95 0.76 -1.73 9.43
N VAL A 96 1.49 -2.40 8.54
CA VAL A 96 1.76 -3.85 8.66
C VAL A 96 2.71 -4.15 9.83
N SER A 97 3.72 -3.31 10.05
CA SER A 97 4.65 -3.44 11.18
C SER A 97 3.93 -3.37 12.53
N LEU A 98 2.93 -2.49 12.64
CA LEU A 98 2.07 -2.37 13.83
C LEU A 98 1.24 -3.63 14.11
N LEU A 99 0.74 -4.31 13.07
CA LEU A 99 -0.13 -5.48 13.24
C LEU A 99 0.65 -6.70 13.76
N PRO A 100 0.15 -7.40 14.80
CA PRO A 100 0.73 -8.67 15.21
C PRO A 100 0.45 -9.77 14.18
N ALA A 101 1.29 -10.81 14.15
CA ALA A 101 1.08 -11.97 13.26
C ALA A 101 -0.26 -12.70 13.52
N SER A 102 -0.84 -12.55 14.73
CA SER A 102 -2.15 -13.09 15.09
C SER A 102 -3.33 -12.38 14.39
N ALA A 103 -3.12 -11.18 13.83
CA ALA A 103 -4.13 -10.43 13.08
C ALA A 103 -4.30 -10.97 11.63
N ALA A 104 -4.36 -12.30 11.49
CA ALA A 104 -4.27 -13.00 10.22
C ALA A 104 -5.37 -12.57 9.22
N ASP A 105 -6.59 -12.33 9.69
CA ASP A 105 -7.70 -11.90 8.83
C ASP A 105 -7.47 -10.50 8.22
N LEU A 106 -6.89 -9.58 8.99
CA LEU A 106 -6.55 -8.25 8.50
C LEU A 106 -5.35 -8.27 7.56
N LEU A 107 -4.32 -9.05 7.90
CA LEU A 107 -3.15 -9.23 7.04
C LEU A 107 -3.53 -9.88 5.70
N LYS A 108 -4.41 -10.89 5.73
CA LYS A 108 -4.96 -11.53 4.52
C LYS A 108 -5.72 -10.52 3.67
N ARG A 109 -6.62 -9.75 4.29
CA ARG A 109 -7.40 -8.72 3.60
C ARG A 109 -6.50 -7.67 2.97
N LEU A 110 -5.49 -7.19 3.70
CA LEU A 110 -4.51 -6.23 3.19
C LEU A 110 -3.78 -6.79 1.98
N ASN A 111 -3.21 -8.00 2.09
CA ASN A 111 -2.43 -8.63 1.02
C ASN A 111 -3.29 -8.79 -0.24
N LEU A 112 -4.48 -9.37 -0.11
CA LEU A 112 -5.37 -9.58 -1.26
C LEU A 112 -5.85 -8.26 -1.85
N SER A 113 -6.33 -7.31 -1.04
CA SER A 113 -6.82 -6.03 -1.55
C SER A 113 -5.72 -5.21 -2.23
N LEU A 114 -4.48 -5.25 -1.71
CA LEU A 114 -3.33 -4.63 -2.36
C LEU A 114 -3.02 -5.27 -3.71
N LEU A 115 -2.92 -6.61 -3.75
CA LEU A 115 -2.59 -7.35 -4.96
C LEU A 115 -3.69 -7.24 -6.03
N MET A 116 -4.95 -7.05 -5.66
CA MET A 116 -6.00 -6.79 -6.64
C MET A 116 -5.77 -5.52 -7.47
N HIS A 117 -4.97 -4.55 -6.99
CA HIS A 117 -4.58 -3.39 -7.80
C HIS A 117 -3.62 -3.73 -8.94
N THR A 118 -2.98 -4.92 -8.94
CA THR A 118 -2.18 -5.38 -10.07
C THR A 118 -3.02 -5.76 -11.29
N ARG A 119 -4.36 -5.74 -11.18
CA ARG A 119 -5.29 -5.93 -12.30
C ARG A 119 -5.84 -4.63 -12.87
N SER A 120 -5.27 -3.48 -12.49
CA SER A 120 -5.67 -2.19 -13.04
C SER A 120 -5.28 -2.06 -14.52
N GLU A 121 -6.12 -1.41 -15.31
CA GLU A 121 -5.81 -1.05 -16.71
C GLU A 121 -4.61 -0.08 -16.81
N ASP A 122 -4.33 0.71 -15.75
CA ASP A 122 -3.18 1.61 -15.71
C ASP A 122 -1.93 0.87 -15.21
N ALA A 123 -0.98 0.62 -16.12
CA ALA A 123 0.28 -0.04 -15.79
C ALA A 123 1.04 0.63 -14.62
N ARG A 124 0.93 1.96 -14.46
CA ARG A 124 1.59 2.68 -13.35
C ARG A 124 1.00 2.31 -12.00
N GLN A 125 -0.29 1.97 -11.95
CA GLN A 125 -0.95 1.48 -10.74
C GLN A 125 -0.55 0.04 -10.45
N ARG A 126 -0.47 -0.81 -11.49
CA ARG A 126 0.02 -2.19 -11.36
C ARG A 126 1.43 -2.23 -10.77
N MET A 127 2.35 -1.44 -11.34
CA MET A 127 3.71 -1.28 -10.84
C MET A 127 3.74 -0.84 -9.38
N LEU A 128 2.96 0.18 -9.01
CA LEU A 128 2.93 0.66 -7.62
C LEU A 128 2.40 -0.39 -6.65
N ALA A 129 1.39 -1.18 -7.04
CA ALA A 129 0.88 -2.26 -6.21
C ALA A 129 1.95 -3.33 -5.94
N LEU A 130 2.71 -3.72 -6.98
CA LEU A 130 3.85 -4.63 -6.86
C LEU A 130 4.99 -4.05 -6.00
N GLU A 131 5.28 -2.76 -6.14
CA GLU A 131 6.29 -2.05 -5.34
C GLU A 131 5.89 -2.02 -3.85
N CYS A 132 4.64 -1.64 -3.55
CA CYS A 132 4.07 -1.70 -2.20
C CYS A 132 4.17 -3.11 -1.61
N ALA A 133 3.74 -4.13 -2.36
CA ALA A 133 3.80 -5.51 -1.90
C ALA A 133 5.25 -5.95 -1.64
N SER A 134 6.19 -5.57 -2.52
CA SER A 134 7.60 -5.91 -2.39
C SER A 134 8.20 -5.36 -1.11
N GLU A 135 7.96 -4.07 -0.81
CA GLU A 135 8.47 -3.44 0.40
C GLU A 135 7.84 -4.01 1.67
N ILE A 136 6.56 -4.37 1.63
CA ILE A 136 5.91 -5.06 2.75
C ILE A 136 6.50 -6.44 2.97
N TRP A 137 6.72 -7.23 1.92
CA TRP A 137 7.33 -8.57 2.04
C TRP A 137 8.77 -8.50 2.57
N LYS A 138 9.56 -7.51 2.13
CA LYS A 138 10.91 -7.28 2.67
C LYS A 138 10.90 -6.93 4.16
N ALA A 139 9.96 -6.09 4.59
CA ALA A 139 9.91 -5.62 5.97
C ALA A 139 9.26 -6.65 6.92
N GLU A 140 8.18 -7.29 6.47
CA GLU A 140 7.23 -8.00 7.33
C GLU A 140 6.80 -9.36 6.74
N GLY A 141 7.56 -9.93 5.80
CA GLY A 141 7.18 -11.16 5.08
C GLY A 141 6.89 -12.37 5.98
N GLY A 142 7.50 -12.45 7.17
CA GLY A 142 7.20 -13.48 8.16
C GLY A 142 5.73 -13.48 8.62
N LYS A 143 5.09 -12.30 8.66
CA LYS A 143 3.65 -12.16 8.96
C LYS A 143 2.76 -12.55 7.79
N LEU A 144 3.31 -12.59 6.57
CA LEU A 144 2.59 -12.86 5.33
C LEU A 144 2.78 -14.29 4.79
N ILE A 145 3.68 -15.07 5.39
CA ILE A 145 4.06 -16.41 4.89
C ILE A 145 2.87 -17.36 4.71
N GLY A 146 1.80 -17.19 5.51
CA GLY A 146 0.56 -17.96 5.39
C GLY A 146 -0.26 -17.65 4.13
N PHE A 147 0.11 -16.63 3.36
CA PHE A 147 -0.57 -16.17 2.14
C PHE A 147 0.31 -16.31 0.89
N LEU A 148 1.35 -17.15 0.97
CA LEU A 148 2.35 -17.33 -0.07
C LEU A 148 1.73 -17.76 -1.41
N ALA A 149 0.83 -18.75 -1.38
CA ALA A 149 0.18 -19.27 -2.58
C ALA A 149 -0.69 -18.20 -3.26
N GLU A 150 -1.44 -17.42 -2.46
CA GLU A 150 -2.20 -16.29 -2.98
C GLU A 150 -1.25 -15.25 -3.63
N THR A 151 -0.15 -14.87 -2.97
CA THR A 151 0.81 -13.90 -3.53
C THR A 151 1.51 -14.44 -4.79
N ALA A 152 1.90 -15.71 -4.82
CA ALA A 152 2.53 -16.34 -5.98
C ALA A 152 1.64 -16.29 -7.23
N THR A 153 0.32 -16.47 -7.06
CA THR A 153 -0.65 -16.37 -8.16
C THR A 153 -0.58 -15.00 -8.85
N PHE A 154 -0.58 -13.90 -8.08
CA PHE A 154 -0.50 -12.55 -8.64
C PHE A 154 0.88 -12.23 -9.24
N ILE A 155 1.96 -12.78 -8.67
CA ILE A 155 3.31 -12.67 -9.25
C ILE A 155 3.34 -13.31 -10.63
N ASN A 156 2.83 -14.54 -10.75
CA ASN A 156 2.83 -15.28 -12.01
C ASN A 156 1.96 -14.56 -13.07
N GLU A 157 0.79 -14.06 -12.68
CA GLU A 157 -0.06 -13.24 -13.55
C GLU A 157 0.69 -11.98 -14.07
N CYS A 158 1.37 -11.24 -13.20
CA CYS A 158 2.10 -10.04 -13.59
C CYS A 158 3.44 -10.32 -14.30
N ALA A 159 4.01 -11.52 -14.17
CA ALA A 159 5.19 -11.93 -14.90
C ALA A 159 4.90 -12.14 -16.41
N GLU A 160 3.62 -12.30 -16.76
CA GLU A 160 3.12 -12.40 -18.14
C GLU A 160 2.49 -11.09 -18.65
N ASP A 161 2.67 -9.98 -17.92
CA ASP A 161 2.11 -8.67 -18.29
C ASP A 161 2.71 -8.14 -19.61
N GLU A 162 1.89 -7.45 -20.41
CA GLU A 162 2.33 -6.83 -21.67
C GLU A 162 3.32 -5.67 -21.49
N ASN A 163 3.39 -5.09 -20.28
CA ASN A 163 4.30 -4.01 -19.95
C ASN A 163 5.56 -4.54 -19.25
N ASP A 164 6.71 -4.46 -19.92
CA ASP A 164 8.00 -4.93 -19.40
C ASP A 164 8.36 -4.35 -18.01
N SER A 165 7.92 -3.13 -17.69
CA SER A 165 8.17 -2.53 -16.37
C SER A 165 7.34 -3.20 -15.28
N VAL A 166 6.12 -3.67 -15.59
CA VAL A 166 5.30 -4.46 -14.66
C VAL A 166 5.94 -5.82 -14.43
N VAL A 167 6.40 -6.49 -15.49
CA VAL A 167 7.13 -7.76 -15.40
C VAL A 167 8.37 -7.61 -14.51
N GLN A 168 9.12 -6.52 -14.67
CA GLN A 168 10.28 -6.24 -13.82
C GLN A 168 9.90 -6.07 -12.34
N GLU A 169 8.82 -5.36 -12.03
CA GLU A 169 8.34 -5.24 -10.65
C GLU A 169 7.81 -6.58 -10.09
N ALA A 170 7.19 -7.42 -10.92
CA ALA A 170 6.75 -8.76 -10.53
C ALA A 170 7.93 -9.64 -10.11
N HIS A 171 9.05 -9.58 -10.85
CA HIS A 171 10.29 -10.26 -10.46
C HIS A 171 10.90 -9.70 -9.17
N LYS A 172 10.80 -8.38 -8.92
CA LYS A 172 11.26 -7.80 -7.64
C LYS A 172 10.42 -8.31 -6.47
N LEU A 173 9.09 -8.40 -6.65
CA LEU A 173 8.21 -8.98 -5.64
C LEU A 173 8.52 -10.46 -5.42
N LYS A 174 8.71 -11.24 -6.48
CA LYS A 174 9.17 -12.64 -6.40
C LYS A 174 10.42 -12.78 -5.55
N ASN A 175 11.45 -11.99 -5.84
CA ASN A 175 12.70 -12.04 -5.10
C ASN A 175 12.51 -11.68 -3.62
N ALA A 176 11.65 -10.69 -3.31
CA ALA A 176 11.32 -10.34 -1.94
C ALA A 176 10.63 -11.49 -1.20
N VAL A 177 9.66 -12.14 -1.84
CA VAL A 177 8.96 -13.31 -1.30
C VAL A 177 9.93 -14.47 -1.08
N GLU A 178 10.72 -14.83 -2.09
CA GLU A 178 11.63 -15.98 -2.02
C GLU A 178 12.75 -15.78 -1.00
N SER A 179 13.14 -14.54 -0.71
CA SER A 179 14.10 -14.22 0.36
C SER A 179 13.61 -14.57 1.77
N VAL A 180 12.29 -14.71 1.95
CA VAL A 180 11.65 -15.02 3.23
C VAL A 180 11.10 -16.45 3.26
N ALA A 181 10.42 -16.87 2.19
CA ALA A 181 9.67 -18.12 2.14
C ALA A 181 10.40 -19.27 1.43
N GLY A 182 11.55 -19.01 0.80
CA GLY A 182 12.19 -19.95 -0.11
C GLY A 182 11.54 -19.93 -1.51
N SER A 183 11.98 -20.82 -2.41
CA SER A 183 11.55 -20.79 -3.80
C SER A 183 10.05 -21.03 -3.97
N ILE A 184 9.44 -20.29 -4.89
CA ILE A 184 8.00 -20.39 -5.22
C ILE A 184 7.74 -20.92 -6.64
N ASN A 185 8.75 -21.47 -7.32
CA ASN A 185 8.61 -21.95 -8.70
C ASN A 185 7.64 -23.13 -8.86
N ASP A 186 7.36 -23.85 -7.78
CA ASP A 186 6.51 -25.04 -7.77
C ASP A 186 5.07 -24.75 -7.27
N LEU A 187 4.72 -23.46 -7.09
CA LEU A 187 3.40 -22.97 -6.67
C LEU A 187 2.64 -22.35 -7.86
#